data_AF-A0A2E2W1H1-F1
#
_entry.id   AF-A0A2E2W1H1-F1
#
_cell.length_a   1.000
_cell.length_b   1.000
_cell.length_c   1.000
_cell.angle_alpha   90.00
_cell.angle_beta   90.00
_cell.angle_gamma   90.00
#
_symmetry.space_group_name_H-M   'P 1'
#
loop_
_entity.id
_entity.type
_entity.pdbx_description
1 polymer ?
#
loop_
_entity_poly.entity_id
_entity_poly.type
_entity_poly.pdbx_seq_one_letter_code
_entity_poly.pdbx_strand_id
1 'polypeptide(L)'
;MVEYIPVLMFAVVCLMLMAGYPVAFSLAGTALIFAMVGTATDHFDMSFLHALPNRLYGTIDNTTLIAVPLFVLMGVMLEKSRLAEDLLDSMALLFGKFKGGLG
;
A
#
# COMPACT_ATOMS: atom_id res chain seq x y z
N MET A 1 -32.74 -2.03 -14.39
CA MET A 1 -31.86 -0.92 -14.82
C MET A 1 -30.69 -0.72 -13.85
N VAL A 2 -30.89 -0.80 -12.54
CA VAL A 2 -29.84 -0.64 -11.50
C VAL A 2 -28.74 -1.72 -11.57
N GLU A 3 -29.10 -2.94 -11.96
CA GLU A 3 -28.19 -4.10 -12.01
C GLU A 3 -27.07 -3.97 -13.06
N TYR A 4 -27.22 -3.09 -14.05
CA TYR A 4 -26.21 -2.87 -15.09
C TYR A 4 -25.16 -1.82 -14.70
N ILE A 5 -25.41 -1.01 -13.68
CA ILE A 5 -24.48 0.04 -13.23
C ILE A 5 -23.11 -0.53 -12.82
N PRO A 6 -23.01 -1.64 -12.05
CA PRO A 6 -21.72 -2.22 -11.69
C PRO A 6 -20.96 -2.82 -12.89
N VAL A 7 -21.70 -3.40 -13.85
CA VAL A 7 -21.10 -3.96 -15.08
C VAL A 7 -20.54 -2.83 -15.96
N LEU A 8 -21.26 -1.71 -16.04
CA LEU A 8 -20.83 -0.52 -16.75
C LEU A 8 -19.62 0.14 -16.06
N MET A 9 -19.60 0.22 -14.72
CA MET A 9 -18.41 0.63 -13.95
C MET A 9 -17.18 -0.21 -14.28
N PHE A 10 -17.34 -1.53 -14.27
CA PHE A 10 -16.25 -2.45 -14.54
C PHE A 10 -15.67 -2.25 -15.95
N ALA A 11 -16.54 -2.17 -16.96
CA ALA A 11 -16.11 -1.92 -18.34
C ALA A 11 -15.36 -0.59 -18.49
N VAL A 12 -15.84 0.49 -17.87
CA VAL A 12 -15.20 1.81 -17.93
C VAL A 12 -13.84 1.80 -17.24
N VAL A 13 -13.71 1.15 -16.08
CA VAL A 13 -12.42 0.98 -15.39
C VAL A 13 -11.43 0.21 -16.29
N CYS A 14 -11.86 -0.89 -16.90
CA CYS A 14 -11.01 -1.67 -17.80
C CYS A 14 -10.49 -0.82 -18.96
N LEU A 15 -11.35 -0.04 -19.61
CA LEU A 15 -10.94 0.86 -20.69
C LEU A 15 -9.96 1.92 -20.20
N MET A 16 -10.18 2.49 -19.02
CA MET A 16 -9.32 3.54 -18.46
C MET A 16 -7.95 2.99 -18.02
N LEU A 17 -7.88 1.72 -17.60
CA LEU A 17 -6.62 1.01 -17.34
C LEU A 17 -5.88 0.70 -18.65
N MET A 18 -6.58 0.29 -19.70
CA MET A 18 -5.98 0.07 -21.02
C MET A 18 -5.42 1.35 -21.66
N ALA A 19 -5.94 2.52 -21.29
CA ALA A 19 -5.40 3.82 -21.70
C ALA A 19 -4.03 4.15 -21.07
N GLY A 20 -3.52 3.32 -20.14
CA GLY A 20 -2.16 3.44 -19.61
C GLY A 20 -1.97 4.51 -18.52
N TYR A 21 -3.05 5.10 -18.00
CA TYR A 21 -2.97 6.02 -16.86
C TYR A 21 -2.65 5.28 -15.55
N PRO A 22 -2.00 5.93 -14.56
CA PRO A 22 -1.69 5.30 -13.28
C PRO A 22 -2.96 4.75 -12.60
N VAL A 23 -2.88 3.49 -12.16
CA VAL A 23 -4.01 2.69 -11.66
C VAL A 23 -4.77 3.37 -10.52
N ALA A 24 -4.07 4.07 -9.63
CA ALA A 24 -4.69 4.76 -8.50
C ALA A 24 -5.69 5.85 -8.97
N PHE A 25 -5.31 6.63 -9.99
CA PHE A 25 -6.16 7.71 -10.49
C PHE A 25 -7.33 7.20 -11.32
N SER A 26 -7.13 6.14 -12.11
CA SER A 26 -8.21 5.55 -12.89
C SER A 26 -9.26 4.88 -11.99
N LEU A 27 -8.85 4.15 -10.95
CA LEU A 27 -9.79 3.56 -9.98
C LEU A 27 -10.53 4.63 -9.16
N ALA A 28 -9.81 5.63 -8.62
CA ALA A 28 -10.44 6.68 -7.82
C ALA A 28 -11.37 7.56 -8.66
N GLY A 29 -10.94 7.94 -9.88
CA GLY A 29 -11.70 8.80 -10.78
C GLY A 29 -12.98 8.15 -11.27
N THR A 30 -12.91 6.90 -11.73
CA THR A 30 -14.10 6.14 -12.15
C THR A 30 -15.08 5.91 -11.00
N ALA A 31 -14.59 5.59 -9.79
CA ALA A 31 -15.43 5.47 -8.61
C ALA A 31 -16.17 6.78 -8.27
N LEU A 32 -15.48 7.92 -8.34
CA LEU A 32 -16.09 9.24 -8.09
C LEU A 32 -17.10 9.66 -9.18
N ILE A 33 -16.78 9.42 -10.46
CA ILE A 33 -17.69 9.72 -11.58
C ILE A 33 -18.98 8.93 -11.43
N PHE A 34 -18.89 7.63 -11.13
CA PHE A 34 -20.08 6.81 -10.95
C PHE A 34 -20.84 7.10 -9.66
N ALA A 35 -20.16 7.52 -8.59
CA ALA A 35 -20.83 8.02 -7.39
C ALA A 35 -21.64 9.29 -7.68
N MET A 36 -21.10 10.23 -8.47
CA MET A 36 -21.84 11.44 -8.90
C MET A 36 -23.00 11.13 -9.83
N VAL A 37 -22.83 10.20 -10.78
CA VAL A 37 -23.92 9.78 -11.67
C VAL A 37 -24.99 9.02 -10.89
N GLY A 38 -24.59 8.19 -9.92
CA GLY A 38 -25.49 7.44 -9.05
C GLY A 38 -26.34 8.35 -8.16
N THR A 39 -25.77 9.42 -7.62
CA THR A 39 -26.51 10.41 -6.80
C THR A 39 -27.48 11.22 -7.65
N ALA A 40 -27.08 11.62 -8.86
CA ALA A 40 -27.96 12.32 -9.81
C ALA A 40 -29.14 11.46 -10.30
N THR A 41 -29.01 10.14 -10.27
CA THR A 41 -30.06 9.20 -10.68
C THR A 41 -30.90 8.71 -9.48
N ASP A 42 -30.67 9.20 -8.25
CA ASP A 42 -31.31 8.71 -7.00
C ASP A 42 -31.07 7.21 -6.68
N HIS A 43 -30.04 6.62 -7.28
CA HIS A 43 -29.67 5.20 -7.08
C HIS A 43 -28.51 5.01 -6.09
N PHE A 44 -27.85 6.10 -5.68
CA PHE A 44 -26.71 6.07 -4.77
C PHE A 44 -26.81 7.20 -3.75
N ASP A 45 -26.69 6.86 -2.46
CA ASP A 45 -26.72 7.82 -1.37
C ASP A 45 -25.33 8.45 -1.17
N MET A 46 -25.28 9.78 -1.14
CA MET A 46 -24.07 10.58 -0.92
C MET A 46 -23.42 10.26 0.44
N SER A 47 -24.18 9.73 1.40
CA SER A 47 -23.70 9.29 2.71
C SER A 47 -22.54 8.29 2.63
N PHE A 48 -22.48 7.45 1.60
CA PHE A 48 -21.38 6.48 1.41
C PHE A 48 -20.05 7.14 1.06
N LEU A 49 -20.05 8.32 0.43
CA LEU A 49 -18.82 9.07 0.16
C LEU A 49 -18.20 9.62 1.45
N HIS A 50 -19.01 9.98 2.45
CA HIS A 50 -18.52 10.42 3.76
C HIS A 50 -17.80 9.30 4.53
N ALA A 51 -18.08 8.04 4.22
CA ALA A 51 -17.36 6.89 4.79
C ALA A 51 -16.00 6.64 4.13
N LEU A 52 -15.71 7.22 2.95
CA LEU A 52 -14.44 7.02 2.26
C LEU A 52 -13.24 7.59 3.01
N PRO A 53 -13.25 8.84 3.52
CA PRO A 53 -12.16 9.36 4.34
C PRO A 53 -11.89 8.48 5.56
N ASN A 54 -12.94 8.02 6.24
CA ASN A 54 -12.79 7.20 7.44
C ASN A 54 -12.09 5.85 7.12
N ARG A 55 -12.42 5.23 5.99
CA ARG A 55 -11.72 4.02 5.51
C ARG A 55 -10.27 4.29 5.12
N LEU A 56 -10.01 5.43 4.48
CA LEU A 56 -8.65 5.83 4.08
C LEU A 56 -7.76 6.07 5.30
N TYR A 57 -8.28 6.81 6.30
CA TYR A 57 -7.60 7.03 7.57
C TYR A 57 -7.35 5.71 8.32
N GLY A 58 -8.32 4.79 8.35
CA GLY A 58 -8.11 3.46 8.92
C GLY A 58 -7.04 2.62 8.22
N THR A 59 -6.78 2.89 6.93
CA THR A 59 -5.69 2.23 6.19
C THR A 59 -4.34 2.85 6.52
N ILE A 60 -4.27 4.17 6.71
CA ILE A 60 -3.04 4.88 7.09
C ILE A 60 -2.63 4.54 8.52
N ASP A 61 -3.60 4.38 9.42
CA ASP A 61 -3.39 3.97 10.82
C ASP A 61 -3.04 2.48 10.97
N ASN A 62 -2.84 1.78 9.86
CA ASN A 62 -2.50 0.37 9.89
C ASN A 62 -1.12 0.15 10.53
N THR A 63 -1.09 -0.63 11.60
CA THR A 63 0.12 -0.96 12.36
C THR A 63 1.22 -1.63 11.53
N THR A 64 0.86 -2.27 10.41
CA THR A 64 1.82 -2.84 9.46
C THR A 64 2.61 -1.75 8.72
N LEU A 65 1.96 -0.64 8.38
CA LEU A 65 2.63 0.49 7.70
C LEU A 65 3.60 1.21 8.63
N ILE A 66 3.34 1.19 9.95
CA ILE A 66 4.26 1.69 10.99
C ILE A 66 5.57 0.89 11.02
N ALA A 67 5.55 -0.39 10.61
CA ALA A 67 6.75 -1.21 10.56
C ALA A 67 7.78 -0.67 9.55
N VAL A 68 7.35 -0.04 8.45
CA VAL A 68 8.24 0.49 7.40
C VAL A 68 9.20 1.57 7.94
N PRO A 69 8.74 2.69 8.53
CA PRO A 69 9.64 3.70 9.06
C PRO A 69 10.48 3.19 10.24
N LEU A 70 9.94 2.30 11.08
CA LEU A 70 10.71 1.68 12.17
C LEU A 70 11.81 0.76 11.65
N PHE A 71 11.56 0.02 10.58
CA PHE A 71 12.56 -0.83 9.95
C PHE A 71 13.68 0.00 9.33
N VAL A 72 13.34 1.10 8.67
CA VAL A 72 14.34 2.07 8.15
C VAL A 72 15.14 2.67 9.31
N LEU A 73 14.51 3.06 10.41
CA LEU A 73 15.19 3.58 11.60
C LEU A 73 16.18 2.57 12.16
N MET A 74 15.75 1.32 12.36
CA MET A 74 16.61 0.24 12.85
C MET A 74 17.80 0.02 11.91
N GLY A 75 17.57 -0.02 10.60
CA GLY A 75 18.62 -0.17 9.60
C GLY A 75 19.67 0.94 9.68
N VAL A 76 19.23 2.20 9.75
CA VAL A 76 20.13 3.37 9.87
C VAL A 76 20.87 3.35 11.21
N MET A 77 20.21 2.98 12.31
CA MET A 77 20.84 2.87 13.63
C MET A 77 21.92 1.77 13.65
N LEU A 78 21.66 0.62 13.03
CA LEU A 78 22.65 -0.48 12.89
C LEU A 78 23.84 -0.07 12.02
N GLU A 79 23.61 0.66 10.93
CA GLU A 79 24.67 1.21 10.07
C GLU A 79 25.54 2.22 10.82
N LYS A 80 24.92 3.17 11.52
CA LYS A 80 25.64 4.25 12.22
C LYS A 80 26.38 3.79 13.46
N SER A 81 25.85 2.79 14.15
CA SER A 81 26.49 2.24 15.36
C SER A 81 27.63 1.26 15.06
N ARG A 82 27.83 0.86 13.79
CA ARG A 82 28.75 -0.22 13.38
C ARG A 82 28.52 -1.56 14.10
N LEU A 83 27.42 -1.71 14.84
CA LEU A 83 27.06 -2.94 15.53
C LEU A 83 26.97 -4.13 14.57
N ALA A 84 26.54 -3.90 13.33
CA ALA A 84 26.50 -4.94 12.31
C ALA A 84 27.90 -5.50 11.99
N GLU A 85 28.93 -4.64 11.99
CA GLU A 85 30.32 -4.99 11.70
C GLU A 85 30.96 -5.70 12.90
N ASP A 86 30.78 -5.16 14.10
CA ASP A 86 31.26 -5.78 15.36
C ASP A 86 30.65 -7.17 15.59
N LEU A 87 29.37 -7.35 15.25
CA LEU A 87 28.68 -8.64 15.33
C LEU A 87 29.21 -9.62 14.28
N LEU A 88 29.53 -9.15 13.07
CA LEU A 88 30.11 -9.97 12.01
C LEU A 88 31.50 -10.47 12.41
N ASP A 89 32.35 -9.59 12.95
CA ASP A 89 33.68 -9.95 13.46
C ASP A 89 33.60 -10.94 14.63
N SER A 90 32.66 -10.72 15.55
CA SER A 90 32.41 -11.64 16.67
C SER A 90 31.94 -13.01 16.18
N MET A 91 31.07 -13.06 15.16
CA MET A 91 30.63 -14.30 14.52
C MET A 91 31.78 -15.00 13.78
N ALA A 92 32.64 -14.24 13.09
CA ALA A 92 33.83 -14.76 12.42
C ALA A 92 34.83 -15.35 13.44
N LEU A 93 35.02 -14.72 14.60
CA LEU A 93 35.84 -15.27 15.68
C LEU A 93 35.24 -16.55 16.28
N LEU A 94 33.92 -16.61 16.42
CA LEU A 94 33.21 -17.75 16.99
C LEU A 94 33.24 -18.97 16.05
N PHE A 95 33.03 -18.74 14.74
CA PHE A 95 32.91 -19.80 13.74
C PHE A 95 34.16 -20.01 12.87
N GLY A 96 35.17 -19.14 12.96
CA GLY A 96 36.39 -19.20 12.14
C GLY A 96 37.26 -20.44 12.36
N LYS A 97 37.05 -21.17 13.47
CA LYS A 97 37.74 -22.46 13.71
C LYS A 97 37.06 -23.65 13.01
N PHE A 98 35.85 -23.49 12.48
CA PHE A 98 35.17 -24.52 11.70
C PHE A 98 35.58 -24.43 10.23
N LYS A 99 35.84 -25.59 9.59
CA LYS A 99 36.16 -25.65 8.16
C LYS A 99 34.96 -25.11 7.35
N GLY A 100 35.15 -23.95 6.70
CA GLY A 100 34.11 -23.21 5.98
C GLY A 100 33.59 -21.95 6.69
N GLY A 101 34.20 -21.54 7.82
CA GLY A 101 33.92 -20.27 8.48
C GLY A 101 34.27 -19.05 7.61
N LEU A 102 33.72 -17.87 7.95
CA LEU A 102 33.83 -16.59 7.23
C LEU A 102 35.26 -15.98 7.20
N GLY A 103 36.28 -16.80 6.94
CA GLY A 103 37.68 -16.42 6.74
C GLY A 103 38.33 -17.32 5.70
#